data_AF-A0A6A4HTA3-F1
#
_entry.id   AF-A0A6A4HTA3-F1
#
_cell.length_a   1.000
_cell.length_b   1.000
_cell.length_c   1.000
_cell.angle_alpha   90.00
_cell.angle_beta   90.00
_cell.angle_gamma   90.00
#
_symmetry.space_group_name_H-M   'P 1'
#
loop_
_entity.id
_entity.type
_entity.pdbx_description
1 polymer ?
#
loop_
_entity_poly.entity_id
_entity_poly.type
_entity_poly.pdbx_seq_one_letter_code
_entity_poly.pdbx_strand_id
1 'polypeptide(L)'
;MTPEETQEIAFAGAEFLDNISSLIFMCALTGIYILAFIISVHILLRRKSNGRARKSFIAFLTAGLGLVILYSSQNITLNLLLVNFGLMWAGTLLWLMADMAIIWRAWAIRGRNRLVKWALLLILLLDIGVNIADVIVDTRLSFNPAITTVTLDWLSILLNLMVNVVATFLIAYRAWSGQFTSLT
;
A
#
# COMPACT_ATOMS: atom_id res chain seq x y z
N MET A 1 7.52 12.42 19.15
CA MET A 1 7.27 13.01 17.83
C MET A 1 7.73 14.45 17.88
N THR A 2 8.75 14.79 17.12
CA THR A 2 9.23 16.17 17.02
C THR A 2 8.34 16.96 16.06
N PRO A 3 8.31 18.30 16.13
CA PRO A 3 7.54 19.11 15.19
C PRO A 3 7.96 18.87 13.72
N GLU A 4 9.23 18.56 13.47
CA GLU A 4 9.76 18.24 12.13
C GLU A 4 9.16 16.94 11.59
N GLU A 5 9.16 15.86 12.37
CA GLU A 5 8.56 14.56 11.98
C GLU A 5 7.05 14.70 11.69
N THR A 6 6.37 15.54 12.46
CA THR A 6 4.92 15.79 12.28
C THR A 6 4.66 16.53 10.96
N GLN A 7 5.53 17.46 10.60
CA GLN A 7 5.43 18.21 9.35
C GLN A 7 5.68 17.31 8.13
N GLU A 8 6.67 16.41 8.21
CA GLU A 8 6.95 15.45 7.13
C GLU A 8 5.76 14.51 6.87
N ILE A 9 5.15 13.98 7.93
CA ILE A 9 3.97 13.11 7.81
C ILE A 9 2.77 13.87 7.26
N ALA A 10 2.55 15.11 7.69
CA ALA A 10 1.48 15.95 7.16
C ALA A 10 1.70 16.27 5.67
N PHE A 11 2.95 16.52 5.25
CA PHE A 11 3.30 16.77 3.87
C PHE A 11 3.09 15.54 2.98
N ALA A 12 3.57 14.37 3.41
CA ALA A 12 3.36 13.11 2.69
C ALA A 12 1.86 12.75 2.58
N GLY A 13 1.09 13.00 3.65
CA GLY A 13 -0.36 12.81 3.66
C GLY A 13 -1.09 13.74 2.68
N ALA A 14 -0.65 15.01 2.57
CA ALA A 14 -1.21 15.97 1.62
C ALA A 14 -0.94 15.55 0.17
N GLU A 15 0.29 15.15 -0.15
CA GLU A 15 0.64 14.67 -1.50
C GLU A 15 -0.18 13.43 -1.90
N PHE A 16 -0.39 12.50 -0.96
CA PHE A 16 -1.21 11.32 -1.20
C PHE A 16 -2.69 11.67 -1.45
N LEU A 17 -3.25 12.58 -0.65
CA LEU A 17 -4.63 13.05 -0.83
C LEU A 17 -4.81 13.82 -2.14
N ASP A 18 -3.85 14.66 -2.52
CA ASP A 18 -3.86 15.38 -3.79
C ASP A 18 -3.82 14.41 -4.98
N ASN A 19 -3.01 13.36 -4.91
CA ASN A 19 -2.94 12.32 -5.94
C ASN A 19 -4.26 11.55 -6.08
N ILE A 20 -4.90 11.18 -4.95
CA ILE A 20 -6.22 10.51 -4.97
C ILE A 20 -7.29 11.45 -5.52
N SER A 21 -7.33 12.69 -5.06
CA SER A 21 -8.30 13.70 -5.50
C SER A 21 -8.19 13.95 -7.00
N SER A 22 -6.95 14.14 -7.50
CA SER A 22 -6.64 14.30 -8.92
C SER A 22 -7.10 13.08 -9.74
N LEU A 23 -6.87 11.86 -9.23
CA LEU A 23 -7.31 10.63 -9.89
C LEU A 23 -8.85 10.55 -9.99
N ILE A 24 -9.56 10.81 -8.89
CA ILE A 24 -11.03 10.81 -8.86
C ILE A 24 -11.57 11.84 -9.86
N PHE A 25 -11.01 13.06 -9.85
CA PHE A 25 -11.42 14.15 -10.71
C PHE A 25 -11.18 13.83 -12.19
N MET A 26 -10.00 13.31 -12.53
CA MET A 26 -9.65 12.90 -13.90
C MET A 26 -10.55 11.78 -14.40
N CYS A 27 -10.85 10.78 -13.57
CA CYS A 27 -11.79 9.70 -13.91
C CYS A 27 -13.20 10.25 -14.18
N ALA A 28 -13.70 11.15 -13.33
CA ALA A 28 -15.02 11.75 -13.49
C ALA A 28 -15.12 12.59 -14.79
N LEU A 29 -14.14 13.47 -15.03
CA LEU A 29 -14.10 14.29 -16.25
C LEU A 29 -13.97 13.44 -17.52
N THR A 30 -13.12 12.42 -17.50
CA THR A 30 -12.96 11.51 -18.64
C THR A 30 -14.26 10.77 -18.93
N GLY A 31 -14.97 10.32 -17.89
CA GLY A 31 -16.29 9.70 -18.02
C GLY A 31 -17.33 10.62 -18.66
N ILE A 32 -17.42 11.87 -18.20
CA ILE A 32 -18.34 12.88 -18.77
C ILE A 32 -17.99 13.16 -20.24
N TYR A 33 -16.70 13.29 -20.56
CA TYR A 33 -16.23 13.53 -21.93
C TYR A 33 -16.61 12.38 -22.88
N ILE A 34 -16.37 11.12 -22.48
CA ILE A 34 -16.73 9.93 -23.28
C ILE A 34 -18.25 9.90 -23.51
N LEU A 35 -19.05 10.19 -22.49
CA LEU A 35 -20.51 10.22 -22.61
C LEU A 35 -20.97 11.30 -23.61
N ALA A 36 -20.45 12.53 -23.50
CA ALA A 36 -20.76 13.62 -24.42
C ALA A 36 -20.35 13.30 -25.86
N PHE A 37 -19.20 12.64 -26.04
CA PHE A 37 -18.72 12.19 -27.33
C PHE A 37 -19.64 11.13 -27.94
N ILE A 38 -20.05 10.11 -27.17
CA ILE A 38 -20.97 9.07 -27.63
C ILE A 38 -22.31 9.68 -28.07
N ILE A 39 -22.86 10.61 -27.28
CA ILE A 39 -24.10 11.33 -27.64
C ILE A 39 -23.91 12.12 -28.94
N SER A 40 -22.79 12.83 -29.07
CA SER A 40 -22.47 13.62 -30.27
C SER A 40 -22.36 12.73 -31.52
N VAL A 41 -21.68 11.58 -31.42
CA VAL A 41 -21.58 10.60 -32.50
C VAL A 41 -22.94 9.98 -32.80
N HIS A 42 -23.76 9.68 -31.80
CA HIS A 42 -25.10 9.13 -31.99
C HIS A 42 -26.01 10.08 -32.77
N ILE A 43 -26.03 11.37 -32.39
CA ILE A 43 -26.76 12.42 -33.11
C ILE A 43 -26.20 12.56 -34.53
N LEU A 44 -24.88 12.60 -34.65
CA LEU A 44 -24.23 12.71 -35.96
C LEU A 44 -24.60 11.53 -36.85
N LEU A 45 -24.66 10.30 -36.35
CA LEU A 45 -25.02 9.08 -37.10
C LEU A 45 -26.49 9.06 -37.53
N ARG A 46 -27.42 9.60 -36.72
CA ARG A 46 -28.86 9.64 -37.05
C ARG A 46 -29.20 10.47 -38.30
N ARG A 47 -28.37 11.45 -38.67
CA ARG A 47 -28.64 12.31 -39.84
C ARG A 47 -28.44 11.50 -41.13
N LYS A 48 -29.38 11.50 -42.08
CA LYS A 48 -29.18 10.81 -43.39
C LYS A 48 -28.31 11.67 -44.30
N SER A 49 -27.07 11.27 -44.58
CA SER A 49 -26.25 11.93 -45.60
C SER A 49 -25.25 10.96 -46.22
N ASN A 50 -25.14 10.97 -47.54
CA ASN A 50 -24.29 10.06 -48.33
C ASN A 50 -22.90 10.64 -48.64
N GLY A 51 -22.50 11.74 -47.99
CA GLY A 51 -21.25 12.44 -48.27
C GLY A 51 -20.01 11.66 -47.81
N ARG A 52 -19.05 11.44 -48.71
CA ARG A 52 -17.73 10.82 -48.42
C ARG A 52 -16.97 11.57 -47.32
N ALA A 53 -17.10 12.90 -47.27
CA ALA A 53 -16.49 13.75 -46.24
C ALA A 53 -16.97 13.42 -44.81
N ARG A 54 -18.26 13.10 -44.63
CA ARG A 54 -18.79 12.75 -43.30
C ARG A 54 -18.28 11.40 -42.83
N LYS A 55 -18.15 10.41 -43.73
CA LYS A 55 -17.55 9.11 -43.38
C LYS A 55 -16.11 9.30 -42.89
N SER A 56 -15.34 10.16 -43.57
CA SER A 56 -13.98 10.51 -43.15
C SER A 56 -13.97 11.20 -41.77
N PHE A 57 -14.85 12.18 -41.56
CA PHE A 57 -14.96 12.89 -40.29
C PHE A 57 -15.32 11.97 -39.11
N ILE A 58 -16.26 11.03 -39.31
CA ILE A 58 -16.60 10.03 -38.29
C ILE A 58 -15.40 9.14 -37.98
N ALA A 59 -14.67 8.68 -39.00
CA ALA A 59 -13.47 7.86 -38.78
C ALA A 59 -12.40 8.62 -37.98
N PHE A 60 -12.19 9.90 -38.30
CA PHE A 60 -11.24 10.75 -37.58
C PHE A 60 -11.66 10.98 -36.11
N LEU A 61 -12.95 11.24 -35.86
CA LEU A 61 -13.47 11.36 -34.50
C LEU A 61 -13.29 10.07 -33.70
N THR A 62 -13.60 8.92 -34.29
CA THR A 62 -13.43 7.62 -33.63
C THR A 62 -11.96 7.34 -33.32
N ALA A 63 -11.04 7.66 -34.23
CA ALA A 63 -9.61 7.52 -34.01
C ALA A 63 -9.12 8.46 -32.88
N GLY A 64 -9.59 9.72 -32.87
CA GLY A 64 -9.30 10.68 -31.82
C GLY A 64 -9.79 10.21 -30.44
N LEU A 65 -11.02 9.67 -30.36
CA LEU A 65 -11.53 9.08 -29.13
C LEU A 65 -10.65 7.91 -28.68
N GLY A 66 -10.25 7.02 -29.60
CA GLY A 66 -9.36 5.91 -29.30
C GLY A 66 -8.04 6.38 -28.67
N LEU A 67 -7.43 7.43 -29.22
CA LEU A 67 -6.20 8.02 -28.67
C LEU A 67 -6.41 8.63 -27.28
N VAL A 68 -7.51 9.35 -27.05
CA VAL A 68 -7.84 9.93 -25.73
C VAL A 68 -8.04 8.82 -24.70
N ILE A 69 -8.79 7.77 -25.03
CA ILE A 69 -9.02 6.63 -24.13
C ILE A 69 -7.70 5.94 -23.78
N LEU A 70 -6.82 5.71 -24.76
CA LEU A 70 -5.52 5.08 -24.53
C LEU A 70 -4.64 5.93 -23.61
N TYR A 71 -4.56 7.23 -23.86
CA TYR A 71 -3.78 8.16 -23.05
C TYR A 71 -4.30 8.26 -21.61
N SER A 72 -5.61 8.42 -21.45
CA SER A 72 -6.25 8.45 -20.12
C SER A 72 -6.07 7.12 -19.38
N SER A 73 -6.19 5.98 -20.07
CA SER A 73 -5.98 4.66 -19.48
C SER A 73 -4.56 4.48 -18.96
N GLN A 74 -3.55 4.97 -19.67
CA GLN A 74 -2.16 4.92 -19.20
C GLN A 74 -1.97 5.74 -17.92
N ASN A 75 -2.47 6.97 -17.88
CA ASN A 75 -2.37 7.84 -16.71
C ASN A 75 -3.09 7.26 -15.48
N ILE A 76 -4.30 6.71 -15.67
CA ILE A 76 -5.05 6.06 -14.60
C ILE A 76 -4.29 4.83 -14.07
N THR A 77 -3.72 4.02 -14.96
CA THR A 77 -2.96 2.82 -14.58
C THR A 77 -1.72 3.18 -13.76
N LEU A 78 -0.96 4.18 -14.18
CA LEU A 78 0.23 4.64 -13.46
C LEU A 78 -0.13 5.21 -12.07
N ASN A 79 -1.18 6.03 -11.99
CA ASN A 79 -1.63 6.59 -10.72
C ASN A 79 -2.16 5.52 -9.76
N LEU A 80 -2.94 4.55 -10.27
CA LEU A 80 -3.41 3.42 -9.47
C LEU A 80 -2.26 2.55 -8.97
N LEU A 81 -1.24 2.31 -9.80
CA LEU A 81 -0.04 1.57 -9.41
C LEU A 81 0.72 2.30 -8.29
N LEU A 82 0.85 3.62 -8.40
CA LEU A 82 1.53 4.45 -7.39
C LEU A 82 0.76 4.44 -6.06
N VAL A 83 -0.57 4.57 -6.09
CA VAL A 83 -1.42 4.48 -4.90
C VAL A 83 -1.33 3.09 -4.27
N ASN A 84 -1.38 2.02 -5.07
CA ASN A 84 -1.28 0.65 -4.57
C ASN A 84 0.07 0.37 -3.90
N PHE A 85 1.15 0.88 -4.50
CA PHE A 85 2.48 0.82 -3.88
C PHE A 85 2.49 1.53 -2.53
N GLY A 86 1.98 2.76 -2.46
CA GLY A 86 1.87 3.51 -1.21
C GLY A 86 1.07 2.76 -0.12
N LEU A 87 -0.03 2.11 -0.49
CA LEU A 87 -0.87 1.33 0.44
C LEU A 87 -0.15 0.08 0.98
N MET A 88 0.60 -0.66 0.15
CA MET A 88 1.35 -1.83 0.60
C MET A 88 2.44 -1.46 1.63
N TRP A 89 3.19 -0.39 1.36
CA TRP A 89 4.21 0.10 2.30
C TRP A 89 3.60 0.64 3.58
N ALA A 90 2.49 1.37 3.49
CA ALA A 90 1.77 1.88 4.67
C ALA A 90 1.27 0.73 5.57
N GLY A 91 0.75 -0.35 4.99
CA GLY A 91 0.33 -1.54 5.73
C GLY A 91 1.48 -2.17 6.51
N THR A 92 2.62 -2.38 5.85
CA THR A 92 3.82 -2.96 6.47
C THR A 92 4.36 -2.09 7.61
N LEU A 93 4.39 -0.77 7.42
CA LEU A 93 4.79 0.17 8.47
C LEU A 93 3.85 0.11 9.68
N LEU A 94 2.54 -0.04 9.47
CA LEU A 94 1.57 -0.15 10.56
C LEU A 94 1.81 -1.40 11.42
N TRP A 95 2.12 -2.53 10.78
CA TRP A 95 2.47 -3.78 11.46
C TRP A 95 3.77 -3.62 12.26
N LEU A 96 4.82 -3.07 11.65
CA LEU A 96 6.09 -2.79 12.34
C LEU A 96 5.94 -1.83 13.52
N MET A 97 5.09 -0.80 13.41
CA MET A 97 4.78 0.10 14.53
C MET A 97 4.08 -0.64 15.68
N ALA A 98 3.22 -1.61 15.39
CA ALA A 98 2.58 -2.43 16.40
C ALA A 98 3.60 -3.32 17.14
N ASP A 99 4.49 -3.99 16.41
CA ASP A 99 5.53 -4.85 17.00
C ASP A 99 6.54 -4.04 17.81
N MET A 100 6.91 -2.84 17.33
CA MET A 100 7.73 -1.90 18.07
C MET A 100 7.06 -1.43 19.37
N ALA A 101 5.75 -1.20 19.38
CA ALA A 101 5.00 -0.82 20.58
C ALA A 101 4.97 -1.96 21.63
N ILE A 102 4.87 -3.22 21.19
CA ILE A 102 4.90 -4.39 22.07
C ILE A 102 6.30 -4.54 22.70
N ILE A 103 7.36 -4.41 21.90
CA ILE A 103 8.75 -4.48 22.38
C ILE A 103 9.07 -3.33 23.32
N TRP A 104 8.59 -2.12 23.02
CA TRP A 104 8.71 -0.97 23.91
C TRP A 104 8.12 -1.25 25.30
N ARG A 105 6.93 -1.87 25.35
CA ARG A 105 6.30 -2.27 26.63
C ARG A 105 7.12 -3.34 27.36
N ALA A 106 7.61 -4.35 26.66
CA ALA A 106 8.46 -5.39 27.25
C ALA A 106 9.78 -4.82 27.80
N TRP A 107 10.35 -3.84 27.09
CA TRP A 107 11.55 -3.12 27.50
C TRP A 107 11.30 -2.28 28.76
N ALA A 108 10.24 -1.48 28.78
CA ALA A 108 9.90 -0.61 29.91
C ALA A 108 9.71 -1.40 31.21
N ILE A 109 9.12 -2.60 31.13
CA ILE A 109 8.87 -3.46 32.29
C ILE A 109 10.17 -4.15 32.77
N ARG A 110 11.18 -4.36 31.91
CA ARG A 110 12.39 -5.16 32.22
C ARG A 110 13.65 -4.30 32.26
N GLY A 111 13.76 -3.46 33.30
CA GLY A 111 14.78 -2.41 33.40
C GLY A 111 16.25 -2.82 33.59
N ARG A 112 16.61 -4.07 33.93
CA ARG A 112 17.97 -4.36 34.47
C ARG A 112 18.85 -5.37 33.72
N ASN A 113 18.32 -6.36 33.00
CA ASN A 113 19.15 -7.40 32.36
C ASN A 113 19.58 -6.98 30.93
N ARG A 114 20.89 -6.74 30.73
CA ARG A 114 21.49 -6.39 29.42
C ARG A 114 21.20 -7.45 28.35
N LEU A 115 21.28 -8.73 28.67
CA LEU A 115 21.08 -9.82 27.70
C LEU A 115 19.66 -9.83 27.11
N VAL A 116 18.65 -9.53 27.92
CA VAL A 116 17.25 -9.52 27.44
C VAL A 116 17.00 -8.34 26.52
N LYS A 117 17.65 -7.20 26.76
CA LYS A 117 17.59 -6.05 25.84
C LYS A 117 18.19 -6.39 24.48
N TRP A 118 19.37 -7.02 24.47
CA TRP A 118 20.00 -7.45 23.23
C TRP A 118 19.17 -8.49 22.46
N ALA A 119 18.57 -9.45 23.17
CA ALA A 119 17.70 -10.45 22.55
C ALA A 119 16.45 -9.81 21.92
N LEU A 120 15.77 -8.88 22.61
CA LEU A 120 14.62 -8.16 22.06
C LEU A 120 14.99 -7.31 20.84
N LEU A 121 16.15 -6.66 20.87
CA LEU A 121 16.62 -5.84 19.76
C LEU A 121 16.97 -6.69 18.52
N LEU A 122 17.59 -7.86 18.72
CA LEU A 122 17.87 -8.81 17.62
C LEU A 122 16.59 -9.37 17.00
N ILE A 123 15.58 -9.69 17.81
CA ILE A 123 14.29 -10.19 17.33
C ILE A 123 13.58 -9.11 16.51
N LEU A 124 13.56 -7.85 16.99
CA LEU A 124 13.00 -6.73 16.24
C LEU A 124 13.72 -6.52 14.90
N LEU A 125 15.05 -6.55 14.91
CA LEU A 125 15.85 -6.34 13.70
C LEU A 125 15.57 -7.43 12.65
N LEU A 126 15.40 -8.67 13.09
CA LEU A 126 15.04 -9.79 12.24
C LEU A 126 13.65 -9.61 11.63
N ASP A 127 12.66 -9.22 12.44
CA ASP A 127 11.29 -8.98 11.98
C ASP A 127 11.20 -7.83 10.96
N ILE A 128 11.89 -6.71 11.21
CA ILE A 128 12.03 -5.61 10.25
C ILE A 128 12.66 -6.11 8.94
N GLY A 129 13.74 -6.89 9.03
CA GLY A 129 14.44 -7.41 7.86
C GLY A 129 13.57 -8.33 7.00
N VAL A 130 12.77 -9.19 7.63
CA VAL A 130 11.86 -10.11 6.95
C VAL A 130 10.72 -9.35 6.29
N ASN A 131 10.07 -8.43 7.00
CA ASN A 131 8.98 -7.61 6.46
C ASN A 131 9.43 -6.74 5.27
N ILE A 132 10.65 -6.18 5.32
CA ILE A 132 11.21 -5.44 4.17
C ILE A 132 11.49 -6.38 3.00
N ALA A 133 12.05 -7.57 3.24
CA ALA A 133 12.35 -8.53 2.19
C ALA A 133 11.07 -9.00 1.48
N ASP A 134 9.99 -9.23 2.23
CA ASP A 134 8.66 -9.63 1.75
C ASP A 134 8.09 -8.58 0.79
N VAL A 135 8.02 -7.31 1.24
CA VAL A 135 7.52 -6.20 0.41
C VAL A 135 8.36 -6.00 -0.86
N ILE A 136 9.68 -6.18 -0.80
CA ILE A 136 10.55 -6.08 -1.99
C ILE A 136 10.23 -7.18 -2.99
N VAL A 137 9.99 -8.41 -2.51
CA VAL A 137 9.63 -9.54 -3.36
C VAL A 137 8.24 -9.34 -3.98
N ASP A 138 7.25 -8.91 -3.19
CA ASP A 138 5.89 -8.56 -3.67
C ASP A 138 5.90 -7.44 -4.70
N THR A 139 6.73 -6.42 -4.48
CA THR A 139 6.93 -5.34 -5.43
C THR A 139 7.46 -5.90 -6.75
N ARG A 140 8.50 -6.75 -6.71
CA ARG A 140 9.06 -7.35 -7.94
C ARG A 140 8.05 -8.23 -8.68
N LEU A 141 7.17 -8.90 -7.96
CA LEU A 141 6.09 -9.73 -8.53
C LEU A 141 4.98 -8.92 -9.19
N SER A 142 4.63 -7.78 -8.60
CA SER A 142 3.69 -6.83 -9.20
C SER A 142 4.17 -6.33 -10.58
N PHE A 143 5.48 -6.30 -10.80
CA PHE A 143 6.09 -5.96 -12.10
C PHE A 143 6.38 -7.17 -13.00
N ASN A 144 6.44 -8.39 -12.48
CA ASN A 144 6.72 -9.61 -13.24
C ASN A 144 5.94 -10.81 -12.68
N PRO A 145 4.71 -11.06 -13.16
CA PRO A 145 3.79 -12.07 -12.60
C PRO A 145 4.19 -13.53 -12.90
N ALA A 146 5.34 -13.77 -13.53
CA ALA A 146 5.83 -15.11 -13.86
C ALA A 146 6.47 -15.86 -12.66
N ILE A 147 6.69 -15.19 -11.53
CA ILE A 147 7.25 -15.77 -10.31
C ILE A 147 6.07 -16.15 -9.38
N THR A 148 6.19 -17.20 -8.57
CA THR A 148 5.16 -17.60 -7.60
C THR A 148 5.61 -17.26 -6.18
N THR A 149 4.87 -16.40 -5.48
CA THR A 149 5.26 -15.83 -4.17
C THR A 149 4.99 -16.70 -2.96
N VAL A 150 4.21 -17.75 -3.14
CA VAL A 150 3.44 -18.37 -2.05
C VAL A 150 4.29 -18.69 -0.81
N THR A 151 5.57 -19.01 -0.95
CA THR A 151 6.45 -19.36 0.18
C THR A 151 6.86 -18.21 1.12
N LEU A 152 6.92 -16.95 0.67
CA LEU A 152 7.40 -15.84 1.49
C LEU A 152 6.30 -15.21 2.35
N ASP A 153 5.10 -15.04 1.80
CA ASP A 153 3.92 -14.57 2.51
C ASP A 153 3.63 -15.42 3.76
N TRP A 154 3.73 -16.76 3.64
CA TRP A 154 3.55 -17.67 4.78
C TRP A 154 4.66 -17.54 5.82
N LEU A 155 5.90 -17.31 5.38
CA LEU A 155 7.06 -17.21 6.26
C LEU A 155 7.02 -15.91 7.08
N SER A 156 6.62 -14.81 6.45
CA SER A 156 6.35 -13.49 7.06
C SER A 156 5.31 -13.60 8.18
N ILE A 157 4.14 -14.20 7.88
CA ILE A 157 3.07 -14.42 8.87
C ILE A 157 3.55 -15.31 10.03
N LEU A 158 4.26 -16.40 9.75
CA LEU A 158 4.76 -17.33 10.76
C LEU A 158 5.80 -16.69 11.68
N LEU A 159 6.71 -15.88 11.13
CA LEU A 159 7.73 -15.19 11.91
C LEU A 159 7.13 -14.12 12.82
N ASN A 160 6.21 -13.30 12.29
CA ASN A 160 5.56 -12.25 13.08
C ASN A 160 4.72 -12.86 14.24
N LEU A 161 4.02 -13.97 13.97
CA LEU A 161 3.31 -14.74 15.00
C LEU A 161 4.28 -15.32 16.05
N MET A 162 5.41 -15.90 15.64
CA MET A 162 6.43 -16.44 16.55
C MET A 162 6.98 -15.37 17.49
N VAL A 163 7.32 -14.20 16.96
CA VAL A 163 7.81 -13.06 17.75
C VAL A 163 6.78 -12.65 18.80
N ASN A 164 5.51 -12.50 18.39
CA ASN A 164 4.42 -12.12 19.28
C ASN A 164 4.12 -13.17 20.36
N VAL A 165 4.18 -14.47 20.03
CA VAL A 165 4.00 -15.57 21.00
C VAL A 165 5.15 -15.60 22.01
N VAL A 166 6.40 -15.48 21.55
CA VAL A 166 7.58 -15.49 22.44
C VAL A 166 7.57 -14.29 23.38
N ALA A 167 7.24 -13.10 22.88
CA ALA A 167 7.11 -11.90 23.70
C ALA A 167 6.04 -12.07 24.79
N THR A 168 4.88 -12.62 24.42
CA THR A 168 3.78 -12.89 25.35
C THR A 168 4.16 -13.93 26.40
N PHE A 169 4.83 -15.01 26.01
CA PHE A 169 5.32 -16.04 26.93
C PHE A 169 6.33 -15.50 27.94
N LEU A 170 7.24 -14.63 27.49
CA LEU A 170 8.23 -13.99 28.38
C LEU A 170 7.58 -13.08 29.43
N ILE A 171 6.45 -12.43 29.09
CA ILE A 171 5.65 -11.64 30.04
C ILE A 171 4.93 -12.57 31.02
N ALA A 172 4.27 -13.63 30.54
CA ALA A 172 3.53 -14.58 31.36
C ALA A 172 4.45 -15.33 32.35
N TYR A 173 5.61 -15.80 31.90
CA TYR A 173 6.61 -16.48 32.74
C TYR A 173 7.10 -15.58 33.89
N ARG A 174 7.20 -14.27 33.65
CA ARG A 174 7.59 -13.32 34.69
C ARG A 174 6.47 -13.08 35.71
N ALA A 175 5.22 -12.97 35.26
CA ALA A 175 4.08 -12.85 36.17
C ALA A 175 4.00 -14.07 37.12
N TRP A 176 4.22 -15.26 36.57
CA TRP A 176 4.27 -16.51 37.33
C TRP A 176 5.42 -16.59 38.33
N SER A 177 6.65 -16.28 37.89
CA SER A 177 7.84 -16.33 38.77
C SER A 177 7.84 -15.23 39.84
N GLY A 178 7.23 -14.07 39.59
CA GLY A 178 7.08 -13.01 40.58
C GLY A 178 6.12 -13.37 41.73
N GLN A 179 5.10 -14.20 41.48
CA GLN A 179 4.19 -14.70 42.53
C GLN A 179 4.88 -15.65 43.51
N PHE A 180 5.93 -16.36 43.09
CA PHE A 180 6.65 -17.30 43.96
C PHE A 180 7.55 -16.61 45.00
N THR A 181 7.97 -15.37 44.76
CA THR A 181 8.84 -14.62 45.69
C THR A 181 8.09 -13.85 46.78
N SER A 182 6.75 -13.81 46.77
CA SER A 182 5.95 -13.17 47.83
C SER A 182 5.35 -14.16 48.84
N LEU A 183 5.70 -15.45 48.75
CA LEU A 183 5.19 -16.53 49.60
C LEU A 183 6.27 -17.15 50.51
N THR A 184 7.44 -16.53 50.60
CA THR A 184 8.55 -16.87 51.52
C THR A 184 8.96 -15.66 52.32
#